data_AF-A0A895AJG1-F1
#
_entry.id   AF-A0A895AJG1-F1
#
_cell.length_a   1.000
_cell.length_b   1.000
_cell.length_c   1.000
_cell.angle_alpha   90.00
_cell.angle_beta   90.00
_cell.angle_gamma   90.00
#
_symmetry.space_group_name_H-M   'P 1'
#
loop_
_entity.id
_entity.type
_entity.pdbx_description
1 polymer ?
#
loop_
_entity_poly.entity_id
_entity_poly.type
_entity_poly.pdbx_seq_one_letter_code
_entity_poly.pdbx_strand_id
1 'polypeptide(L)'
;MTESLLPVDAYLVESLPEVWFGVVLFALGMYVVLDGFDFGIGMLYATRTDEHERETFLAGFGPVWDANEVWLVAFGTMLLAAFPRVYSQLLADNYLLTIGFVLALLFRGLGPELREQRDDDQWRRYADYAFVGGSVFAPLLLGMLAGRWLFDSATLPVVLTGVGLVAVSVVTGAAFLASKTGPDLAAELRTYGIGATVAYLGGVVVLLGTVVLTDAGGAADTILSGPVAAVVALSVAAGVGGSLLARRGKYRAWLASALALPTLLTVLIALLLYPVIYPPTGLLVREAVVSPLALNLVTVLGLPVLIVVLWYFKFLYGVFSGPIKGEGYEG
;
A
#
# COMPACT_ATOMS: atom_id res chain seq x y z
N MET A 1 30.62 23.24 31.21
CA MET A 1 30.30 22.56 29.94
C MET A 1 29.09 21.69 30.22
N THR A 2 27.91 22.12 29.82
CA THR A 2 26.68 21.32 29.94
C THR A 2 26.84 20.12 29.02
N GLU A 3 26.86 18.90 29.57
CA GLU A 3 26.74 17.68 28.77
C GLU A 3 25.47 17.80 27.92
N SER A 4 25.64 17.70 26.60
CA SER A 4 24.52 17.67 25.67
C SER A 4 23.59 16.52 26.07
N LEU A 5 22.29 16.82 26.23
CA LEU A 5 21.27 15.81 26.56
C LEU A 5 21.19 14.68 25.51
N LEU A 6 21.70 14.92 24.29
CA LEU A 6 21.82 13.92 23.24
C LEU A 6 23.26 13.79 22.74
N PRO A 7 23.75 12.57 22.47
CA PRO A 7 25.05 12.39 21.83
C PRO A 7 25.06 13.02 20.42
N VAL A 8 26.15 13.72 20.10
CA VAL A 8 26.33 14.41 18.82
C VAL A 8 26.99 13.49 17.78
N ASP A 9 27.99 12.74 18.20
CA ASP A 9 28.86 11.94 17.32
C ASP A 9 28.51 10.44 17.32
N ALA A 10 27.49 10.03 18.08
CA ALA A 10 27.05 8.65 18.21
C ALA A 10 25.52 8.54 18.20
N TYR A 11 25.00 7.41 17.73
CA TYR A 11 23.58 7.12 17.83
C TYR A 11 23.23 6.74 19.27
N LEU A 12 21.98 7.01 19.69
CA LEU A 12 21.46 6.56 20.99
C LEU A 12 21.58 5.04 21.17
N VAL A 13 21.43 4.30 20.08
CA VAL A 13 21.69 2.86 19.98
C VAL A 13 22.34 2.59 18.62
N GLU A 14 23.32 1.67 18.55
CA GLU A 14 24.08 1.39 17.32
C GLU A 14 23.21 0.88 16.15
N SER A 15 22.07 0.25 16.46
CA SER A 15 21.10 -0.27 15.47
C SER A 15 20.06 0.78 15.01
N LEU A 16 20.21 2.04 15.41
CA LEU A 16 19.24 3.09 15.10
C LEU A 16 19.00 3.29 13.58
N PRO A 17 20.02 3.19 12.70
CA PRO A 17 19.80 3.22 11.25
C PRO A 17 18.87 2.09 10.76
N GLU A 18 19.04 0.87 11.26
CA GLU A 18 18.17 -0.27 10.91
C GLU A 18 16.76 -0.12 11.47
N VAL A 19 16.64 0.44 12.68
CA VAL A 19 15.32 0.76 13.26
C VAL A 19 14.59 1.75 12.36
N TRP A 20 15.26 2.81 11.90
CA TRP A 20 14.64 3.80 11.01
C TRP A 20 14.34 3.26 9.61
N PHE A 21 15.18 2.38 9.08
CA PHE A 21 14.84 1.61 7.88
C PHE A 21 13.52 0.85 8.09
N GLY A 22 13.39 0.13 9.20
CA GLY A 22 12.17 -0.56 9.58
C GLY A 22 10.96 0.38 9.72
N VAL A 23 11.13 1.55 10.36
CA VAL A 23 10.06 2.55 10.53
C VAL A 23 9.58 3.12 9.19
N VAL A 24 10.49 3.40 8.26
CA VAL A 24 10.15 3.89 6.91
C VAL A 24 9.38 2.82 6.14
N LEU A 25 9.87 1.59 6.12
CA LEU A 25 9.19 0.48 5.43
C LEU A 25 7.86 0.12 6.10
N PHE A 26 7.76 0.29 7.42
CA PHE A 26 6.50 0.18 8.15
C PHE A 26 5.50 1.24 7.69
N ALA A 27 5.89 2.50 7.56
CA ALA A 27 5.00 3.55 7.07
C ALA A 27 4.51 3.28 5.64
N LEU A 28 5.40 2.82 4.75
CA LEU A 28 5.03 2.37 3.40
C LEU A 28 4.05 1.19 3.47
N GLY A 29 4.31 0.21 4.33
CA GLY A 29 3.44 -0.96 4.51
C GLY A 29 2.06 -0.59 5.01
N MET A 30 1.97 0.31 6.00
CA MET A 30 0.70 0.82 6.49
C MET A 30 -0.09 1.49 5.37
N TYR A 31 0.55 2.32 4.54
CA TYR A 31 -0.09 2.93 3.39
C TYR A 31 -0.61 1.89 2.39
N VAL A 32 0.24 0.95 1.97
CA VAL A 32 -0.11 -0.12 1.01
C VAL A 32 -1.22 -1.04 1.53
N VAL A 33 -1.26 -1.31 2.84
CA VAL A 33 -2.30 -2.14 3.46
C VAL A 33 -3.62 -1.38 3.58
N LEU A 34 -3.59 -0.14 4.06
CA LEU A 34 -4.80 0.64 4.34
C LEU A 34 -5.41 1.23 3.07
N ASP A 35 -4.63 1.97 2.28
CA ASP A 35 -5.13 2.56 1.03
C ASP A 35 -5.31 1.49 -0.07
N GLY A 36 -4.68 0.31 0.10
CA GLY A 36 -4.81 -0.82 -0.81
C GLY A 36 -6.26 -1.26 -1.03
N PHE A 37 -7.08 -1.32 0.02
CA PHE A 37 -8.50 -1.65 -0.14
C PHE A 37 -9.31 -0.48 -0.72
N ASP A 38 -8.92 0.76 -0.48
CA ASP A 38 -9.58 1.94 -1.07
C ASP A 38 -9.41 1.97 -2.59
N PHE A 39 -8.20 1.69 -3.09
CA PHE A 39 -7.97 1.47 -4.52
C PHE A 39 -8.83 0.32 -5.07
N GLY A 40 -8.92 -0.77 -4.33
CA GLY A 40 -9.77 -1.92 -4.67
C GLY A 40 -11.25 -1.55 -4.80
N ILE A 41 -11.77 -0.77 -3.86
CA ILE A 41 -13.15 -0.26 -3.88
C ILE A 41 -13.38 0.56 -5.15
N GLY A 42 -12.49 1.52 -5.45
CA GLY A 42 -12.65 2.38 -6.61
C GLY A 42 -12.49 1.65 -7.96
N MET A 43 -11.69 0.58 -8.03
CA MET A 43 -11.65 -0.28 -9.21
C MET A 43 -12.92 -1.11 -9.38
N LEU A 44 -13.42 -1.70 -8.29
CA LEU A 44 -14.65 -2.51 -8.32
C LEU A 44 -15.89 -1.63 -8.56
N TYR A 45 -15.85 -0.35 -8.19
CA TYR A 45 -16.88 0.64 -8.52
C TYR A 45 -17.20 0.68 -10.02
N ALA A 46 -16.18 0.47 -10.89
CA ALA A 46 -16.37 0.43 -12.34
C ALA A 46 -17.30 -0.69 -12.82
N THR A 47 -17.51 -1.73 -11.99
CA THR A 47 -18.42 -2.85 -12.30
C THR A 47 -19.88 -2.54 -11.95
N ARG A 48 -20.15 -1.38 -11.34
CA ARG A 48 -21.48 -1.00 -10.84
C ARG A 48 -22.21 -0.09 -11.82
N THR A 49 -23.42 -0.49 -12.19
CA THR A 49 -24.35 0.32 -13.01
C THR A 49 -25.53 0.84 -12.20
N ASP A 50 -25.87 0.17 -11.10
CA ASP A 50 -26.92 0.60 -10.18
C ASP A 50 -26.41 1.71 -9.26
N GLU A 51 -27.21 2.76 -9.08
CA GLU A 51 -26.82 3.94 -8.32
C GLU A 51 -26.73 3.65 -6.81
N HIS A 52 -27.58 2.78 -6.28
CA HIS A 52 -27.56 2.41 -4.87
C HIS A 52 -26.31 1.56 -4.54
N GLU A 53 -25.91 0.67 -5.44
CA GLU A 53 -24.63 -0.04 -5.31
C GLU A 53 -23.44 0.92 -5.38
N ARG A 54 -23.48 1.92 -6.27
CA ARG A 54 -22.44 2.96 -6.35
C ARG A 54 -22.32 3.74 -5.04
N GLU A 55 -23.44 4.18 -4.47
CA GLU A 55 -23.47 4.87 -3.18
C GLU A 55 -22.91 3.98 -2.06
N THR A 56 -23.23 2.68 -2.07
CA THR A 56 -22.69 1.73 -1.08
C THR A 56 -21.15 1.66 -1.15
N PHE A 57 -20.57 1.71 -2.35
CA PHE A 57 -19.11 1.70 -2.51
C PHE A 57 -18.50 3.01 -2.03
N LEU A 58 -19.10 4.16 -2.39
CA LEU A 58 -18.64 5.47 -1.94
C LEU A 58 -18.74 5.61 -0.41
N ALA A 59 -19.80 5.10 0.21
CA ALA A 59 -19.96 5.07 1.67
C ALA A 59 -18.94 4.17 2.37
N GLY A 60 -18.45 3.12 1.70
CA GLY A 60 -17.35 2.29 2.18
C GLY A 60 -15.98 2.97 2.13
N PHE A 61 -15.79 3.85 1.14
CA PHE A 61 -14.56 4.59 0.88
C PHE A 61 -14.44 5.87 1.73
N GLY A 62 -15.48 6.70 1.75
CA GLY A 62 -15.48 8.07 2.29
C GLY A 62 -14.89 8.22 3.71
N PRO A 63 -15.27 7.42 4.71
CA PRO A 63 -14.87 7.67 6.10
C PRO A 63 -13.38 7.46 6.41
N VAL A 64 -12.63 6.75 5.56
CA VAL A 64 -11.27 6.27 5.91
C VAL A 64 -10.18 6.68 4.92
N TRP A 65 -10.52 6.98 3.66
CA TRP A 65 -9.52 7.20 2.62
C TRP A 65 -8.57 8.38 2.92
N ASP A 66 -9.11 9.53 3.33
CA ASP A 66 -8.32 10.74 3.63
C ASP A 66 -7.40 10.50 4.84
N ALA A 67 -7.87 9.74 5.82
CA ALA A 67 -7.03 9.32 6.93
C ALA A 67 -5.90 8.39 6.45
N ASN A 68 -6.18 7.45 5.54
CA ASN A 68 -5.19 6.49 5.05
C ASN A 68 -4.03 7.18 4.29
N GLU A 69 -4.29 8.28 3.59
CA GLU A 69 -3.27 9.09 2.89
C GLU A 69 -2.21 9.70 3.82
N VAL A 70 -2.51 9.86 5.11
CA VAL A 70 -1.53 10.31 6.12
C VAL A 70 -0.32 9.39 6.15
N TRP A 71 -0.48 8.09 5.88
CA TRP A 71 0.65 7.15 5.85
C TRP A 71 1.60 7.37 4.68
N LEU A 72 1.09 7.81 3.52
CA LEU A 72 1.93 8.17 2.39
C LEU A 72 2.79 9.40 2.71
N VAL A 73 2.17 10.43 3.28
CA VAL A 73 2.87 11.65 3.70
C VAL A 73 3.89 11.33 4.80
N ALA A 74 3.52 10.47 5.75
CA ALA A 74 4.41 9.99 6.80
C ALA A 74 5.60 9.23 6.22
N PHE A 75 5.38 8.30 5.28
CA PHE A 75 6.44 7.59 4.58
C PHE A 75 7.43 8.55 3.91
N GLY A 76 6.95 9.50 3.11
CA GLY A 76 7.80 10.48 2.43
C GLY A 76 8.58 11.35 3.42
N THR A 77 7.93 11.79 4.49
CA THR A 77 8.55 12.63 5.54
C THR A 77 9.61 11.87 6.32
N MET A 78 9.32 10.62 6.72
CA MET A 78 10.27 9.77 7.43
C MET A 78 11.45 9.38 6.54
N LEU A 79 11.21 9.10 5.26
CA LEU A 79 12.27 8.83 4.29
C LEU A 79 13.16 10.04 4.10
N LEU A 80 12.61 11.25 3.98
CA LEU A 80 13.38 12.49 3.92
C LEU A 80 14.18 12.75 5.21
N ALA A 81 13.54 12.56 6.37
CA ALA A 81 14.14 12.84 7.68
C ALA A 81 15.28 11.88 8.03
N ALA A 82 15.15 10.59 7.68
CA ALA A 82 16.14 9.57 8.00
C ALA A 82 17.12 9.28 6.86
N PHE A 83 16.67 9.30 5.60
CA PHE A 83 17.43 8.90 4.41
C PHE A 83 17.26 9.89 3.24
N PRO A 84 17.67 11.16 3.39
CA PRO A 84 17.40 12.22 2.41
C PRO A 84 18.01 11.94 1.03
N ARG A 85 19.12 11.19 0.96
CA ARG A 85 19.74 10.77 -0.30
C ARG A 85 18.84 9.81 -1.08
N VAL A 86 18.23 8.84 -0.40
CA VAL A 86 17.27 7.92 -1.02
C VAL A 86 16.02 8.67 -1.45
N TYR A 87 15.51 9.56 -0.60
CA TYR A 87 14.38 10.41 -0.94
C TYR A 87 14.62 11.21 -2.22
N SER A 88 15.76 11.91 -2.32
CA SER A 88 16.05 12.76 -3.48
C SER A 88 16.30 11.95 -4.75
N GLN A 89 17.06 10.85 -4.67
CA GLN A 89 17.31 9.96 -5.81
C GLN A 89 16.03 9.30 -6.31
N LEU A 90 15.23 8.73 -5.41
CA LEU A 90 14.00 8.05 -5.77
C LEU A 90 13.05 8.99 -6.54
N LEU A 91 12.91 10.23 -6.10
CA LEU A 91 12.06 11.22 -6.78
C LEU A 91 12.68 11.75 -8.08
N ALA A 92 13.99 12.02 -8.11
CA ALA A 92 14.65 12.54 -9.29
C ALA A 92 14.67 11.50 -10.43
N ASP A 93 15.03 10.26 -10.12
CA ASP A 93 15.14 9.17 -11.09
C ASP A 93 13.76 8.71 -11.59
N ASN A 94 12.69 9.02 -10.85
CA ASN A 94 11.33 8.57 -11.15
C ASN A 94 10.34 9.73 -11.30
N TYR A 95 10.81 10.93 -11.65
CA TYR A 95 10.01 12.16 -11.66
C TYR A 95 8.63 11.99 -12.32
N LEU A 96 8.58 11.45 -13.54
CA LEU A 96 7.31 11.26 -14.26
C LEU A 96 6.40 10.22 -13.59
N LEU A 97 6.95 9.14 -13.03
CA LEU A 97 6.18 8.13 -12.30
C LEU A 97 5.60 8.72 -11.01
N THR A 98 6.40 9.46 -10.24
CA THR A 98 5.95 10.09 -9.00
C THR A 98 4.89 11.16 -9.28
N ILE A 99 5.10 12.04 -10.27
CA ILE A 99 4.09 13.05 -10.63
C ILE A 99 2.81 12.38 -11.13
N GLY A 100 2.92 11.35 -11.97
CA GLY A 100 1.76 10.57 -12.42
C GLY A 100 1.00 9.93 -11.26
N PHE A 101 1.72 9.37 -10.28
CA PHE A 101 1.14 8.79 -9.07
C PHE A 101 0.36 9.84 -8.25
N VAL A 102 0.95 11.01 -7.99
CA VAL A 102 0.28 12.11 -7.28
C VAL A 102 -0.95 12.60 -8.03
N LEU A 103 -0.87 12.73 -9.36
CA LEU A 103 -2.03 13.10 -10.18
C LEU A 103 -3.13 12.03 -10.12
N ALA A 104 -2.78 10.74 -10.12
CA ALA A 104 -3.75 9.66 -9.96
C ALA A 104 -4.46 9.72 -8.60
N LEU A 105 -3.73 9.98 -7.51
CA LEU A 105 -4.32 10.19 -6.19
C LEU A 105 -5.25 11.40 -6.15
N LEU A 106 -4.86 12.50 -6.81
CA LEU A 106 -5.69 13.69 -6.93
C LEU A 106 -7.02 13.37 -7.62
N PHE A 107 -7.00 12.66 -8.76
CA PHE A 107 -8.25 12.29 -9.44
C PHE A 107 -9.09 11.28 -8.66
N ARG A 108 -8.45 10.40 -7.89
CA ARG A 108 -9.14 9.47 -6.98
C ARG A 108 -9.93 10.24 -5.93
N GLY A 109 -9.27 11.17 -5.22
CA GLY A 109 -9.90 11.96 -4.16
C GLY A 109 -10.91 12.98 -4.68
N LEU A 110 -10.67 13.60 -5.84
CA LEU A 110 -11.61 14.57 -6.40
C LEU A 110 -12.85 13.94 -7.02
N GLY A 111 -12.79 12.67 -7.46
CA GLY A 111 -13.89 12.02 -8.17
C GLY A 111 -15.22 12.07 -7.40
N PRO A 112 -15.31 11.43 -6.21
CA PRO A 112 -16.54 11.43 -5.41
C PRO A 112 -17.01 12.83 -5.02
N GLU A 113 -16.08 13.71 -4.62
CA GLU A 113 -16.38 15.08 -4.18
C GLU A 113 -16.92 15.95 -5.32
N LEU A 114 -16.38 15.81 -6.53
CA LEU A 114 -16.89 16.49 -7.72
C LEU A 114 -18.26 15.93 -8.10
N ARG A 115 -18.46 14.61 -7.99
CA ARG A 115 -19.72 13.94 -8.32
C ARG A 115 -20.92 14.53 -7.59
N GLU A 116 -20.75 14.93 -6.33
CA GLU A 116 -21.80 15.51 -5.49
C GLU A 116 -22.13 16.98 -5.81
N GLN A 117 -21.27 17.68 -6.57
CA GLN A 117 -21.46 19.11 -6.82
C GLN A 117 -22.54 19.41 -7.86
N ARG A 118 -22.89 18.47 -8.74
CA ARG A 118 -23.84 18.68 -9.84
C ARG A 118 -24.60 17.40 -10.18
N ASP A 119 -25.92 17.53 -10.30
CA ASP A 119 -26.84 16.44 -10.66
C ASP A 119 -26.93 16.16 -12.18
N ASP A 120 -25.88 16.48 -12.94
CA ASP A 120 -25.83 16.24 -14.38
C ASP A 120 -25.20 14.87 -14.69
N ASP A 121 -25.87 14.05 -15.50
CA ASP A 121 -25.44 12.67 -15.81
C ASP A 121 -24.05 12.62 -16.46
N GLN A 122 -23.75 13.57 -17.35
CA GLN A 122 -22.46 13.64 -18.02
C GLN A 122 -21.36 14.02 -17.03
N TRP A 123 -21.63 14.97 -16.14
CA TRP A 123 -20.74 15.37 -15.05
C TRP A 123 -20.44 14.21 -14.09
N ARG A 124 -21.48 13.54 -13.57
CA ARG A 124 -21.33 12.37 -12.69
C ARG A 124 -20.51 11.28 -13.36
N ARG A 125 -20.72 11.03 -14.65
CA ARG A 125 -19.93 10.06 -15.41
C ARG A 125 -18.45 10.42 -15.53
N TYR A 126 -18.10 11.69 -15.73
CA TYR A 126 -16.70 12.12 -15.73
C TYR A 126 -16.06 12.02 -14.35
N ALA A 127 -16.81 12.35 -13.29
CA ALA A 127 -16.39 12.19 -11.91
C ALA A 127 -16.13 10.71 -11.56
N ASP A 128 -17.05 9.81 -11.97
CA ASP A 128 -16.89 8.35 -11.85
C ASP A 128 -15.63 7.87 -12.59
N TYR A 129 -15.36 8.37 -13.80
CA TYR A 129 -14.15 8.02 -14.55
C TYR A 129 -12.87 8.52 -13.89
N ALA A 130 -12.89 9.70 -13.28
CA ALA A 130 -11.75 10.20 -12.50
C ALA A 130 -11.48 9.30 -11.28
N PHE A 131 -12.52 8.91 -10.56
CA PHE A 131 -12.43 8.02 -9.39
C PHE A 131 -11.86 6.63 -9.75
N VAL A 132 -12.40 6.01 -10.80
CA VAL A 132 -11.95 4.70 -11.29
C VAL A 132 -10.53 4.80 -11.84
N GLY A 133 -10.24 5.80 -12.67
CA GLY A 133 -8.92 6.01 -13.25
C GLY A 133 -7.86 6.22 -12.17
N GLY A 134 -8.12 7.08 -11.19
CA GLY A 134 -7.24 7.30 -10.05
C GLY A 134 -6.99 6.01 -9.25
N SER A 135 -8.05 5.25 -9.00
CA SER A 135 -7.98 3.96 -8.29
C SER A 135 -7.23 2.85 -9.02
N VAL A 136 -7.09 2.93 -10.35
CA VAL A 136 -6.25 2.02 -11.15
C VAL A 136 -4.81 2.52 -11.23
N PHE A 137 -4.64 3.78 -11.63
CA PHE A 137 -3.31 4.32 -11.93
C PHE A 137 -2.48 4.58 -10.67
N ALA A 138 -3.08 4.91 -9.53
CA ALA A 138 -2.35 5.12 -8.29
C ALA A 138 -1.59 3.86 -7.82
N PRO A 139 -2.23 2.71 -7.57
CA PRO A 139 -1.50 1.49 -7.19
C PRO A 139 -0.58 0.98 -8.31
N LEU A 140 -0.94 1.15 -9.57
CA LEU A 140 -0.07 0.76 -10.69
C LEU A 140 1.26 1.54 -10.65
N LEU A 141 1.19 2.86 -10.58
CA LEU A 141 2.35 3.73 -10.61
C LEU A 141 3.17 3.63 -9.32
N LEU A 142 2.52 3.45 -8.17
CA LEU A 142 3.21 3.19 -6.90
C LEU A 142 3.97 1.86 -6.93
N GLY A 143 3.35 0.80 -7.46
CA GLY A 143 4.02 -0.49 -7.58
C GLY A 143 5.15 -0.46 -8.62
N MET A 144 4.99 0.29 -9.72
CA MET A 144 6.08 0.55 -10.66
C MET A 144 7.21 1.37 -10.00
N LEU A 145 6.90 2.35 -9.16
CA LEU A 145 7.90 3.10 -8.39
C LEU A 145 8.68 2.18 -7.44
N ALA A 146 7.99 1.30 -6.71
CA ALA A 146 8.64 0.28 -5.88
C ALA A 146 9.48 -0.70 -6.73
N GLY A 147 9.01 -1.07 -7.92
CA GLY A 147 9.76 -1.88 -8.87
C GLY A 147 11.04 -1.19 -9.36
N ARG A 148 10.98 0.11 -9.71
CA ARG A 148 12.16 0.93 -10.06
C ARG A 148 13.13 1.03 -8.89
N TRP A 149 12.61 1.21 -7.67
CA TRP A 149 13.42 1.25 -6.45
C TRP A 149 14.22 -0.04 -6.24
N LEU A 150 13.61 -1.20 -6.52
CA LEU A 150 14.25 -2.50 -6.37
C LEU A 150 15.18 -2.90 -7.53
N PHE A 151 14.76 -2.65 -8.78
CA PHE A 151 15.35 -3.28 -9.97
C PHE A 151 15.99 -2.29 -10.95
N ASP A 152 16.00 -1.00 -10.61
CA ASP A 152 16.40 0.12 -11.46
C ASP A 152 15.61 0.18 -12.77
N SER A 153 16.08 -0.45 -13.84
CA SER A 153 15.61 -0.23 -15.22
C SER A 153 14.13 -0.55 -15.45
N ALA A 154 13.46 0.23 -16.31
CA ALA A 154 12.05 0.07 -16.71
C ALA A 154 11.82 -1.23 -17.50
N THR A 155 11.85 -2.34 -16.79
CA THR A 155 11.83 -3.71 -17.28
C THR A 155 10.52 -4.40 -16.93
N LEU A 156 10.32 -5.60 -17.46
CA LEU A 156 9.14 -6.41 -17.16
C LEU A 156 8.89 -6.56 -15.64
N PRO A 157 9.89 -6.81 -14.76
CA PRO A 157 9.70 -6.81 -13.32
C PRO A 157 9.04 -5.54 -12.76
N VAL A 158 9.42 -4.36 -13.23
CA VAL A 158 8.85 -3.08 -12.77
C VAL A 158 7.35 -3.02 -13.05
N VAL A 159 6.94 -3.38 -14.28
CA VAL A 159 5.53 -3.38 -14.68
C VAL A 159 4.75 -4.44 -13.90
N LEU A 160 5.34 -5.63 -13.72
CA LEU A 160 4.72 -6.72 -12.96
C LEU A 160 4.52 -6.36 -11.48
N THR A 161 5.43 -5.60 -10.86
CA THR A 161 5.24 -5.09 -9.49
C THR A 161 4.04 -4.14 -9.43
N GLY A 162 3.89 -3.24 -10.41
CA GLY A 162 2.72 -2.37 -10.55
C GLY A 162 1.40 -3.13 -10.70
N VAL A 163 1.37 -4.08 -11.63
CA VAL A 163 0.19 -4.94 -11.86
C VAL A 163 -0.13 -5.82 -10.64
N GLY A 164 0.90 -6.29 -9.93
CA GLY A 164 0.73 -7.02 -8.68
C GLY A 164 0.06 -6.18 -7.60
N LEU A 165 0.44 -4.90 -7.48
CA LEU A 165 -0.18 -3.99 -6.52
C LEU A 165 -1.64 -3.69 -6.87
N VAL A 166 -1.96 -3.52 -8.16
CA VAL A 166 -3.35 -3.43 -8.65
C VAL A 166 -4.14 -4.68 -8.27
N ALA A 167 -3.60 -5.87 -8.54
CA ALA A 167 -4.29 -7.13 -8.27
C ALA A 167 -4.56 -7.31 -6.77
N VAL A 168 -3.57 -7.07 -5.90
CA VAL A 168 -3.77 -7.23 -4.45
C VAL A 168 -4.73 -6.19 -3.87
N SER A 169 -4.75 -4.96 -4.42
CA SER A 169 -5.74 -3.95 -4.08
C SER A 169 -7.17 -4.41 -4.37
N VAL A 170 -7.42 -5.06 -5.52
CA VAL A 170 -8.74 -5.63 -5.81
C VAL A 170 -9.10 -6.74 -4.81
N VAL A 171 -8.13 -7.55 -4.36
CA VAL A 171 -8.37 -8.58 -3.33
C VAL A 171 -8.82 -7.94 -2.01
N THR A 172 -8.09 -6.94 -1.53
CA THR A 172 -8.38 -6.29 -0.25
C THR A 172 -9.67 -5.48 -0.30
N GLY A 173 -9.93 -4.74 -1.39
CA GLY A 173 -11.17 -4.00 -1.60
C GLY A 173 -12.41 -4.91 -1.63
N ALA A 174 -12.31 -6.02 -2.37
CA ALA A 174 -13.39 -7.02 -2.41
C ALA A 174 -13.66 -7.64 -1.04
N ALA A 175 -12.62 -8.00 -0.30
CA ALA A 175 -12.75 -8.59 1.03
C ALA A 175 -13.30 -7.59 2.05
N PHE A 176 -12.90 -6.32 1.96
CA PHE A 176 -13.36 -5.25 2.84
C PHE A 176 -14.85 -4.99 2.63
N LEU A 177 -15.28 -4.75 1.40
CA LEU A 177 -16.70 -4.53 1.08
C LEU A 177 -17.54 -5.75 1.46
N ALA A 178 -17.14 -6.97 1.07
CA ALA A 178 -17.87 -8.18 1.39
C ALA A 178 -18.02 -8.41 2.91
N SER A 179 -17.10 -7.91 3.73
CA SER A 179 -17.19 -8.00 5.19
C SER A 179 -18.20 -7.04 5.83
N LYS A 180 -18.63 -6.02 5.07
CA LYS A 180 -19.45 -4.89 5.52
C LYS A 180 -20.80 -4.77 4.78
N THR A 181 -21.01 -5.52 3.70
CA THR A 181 -22.22 -5.49 2.87
C THR A 181 -23.13 -6.72 3.06
N GLY A 182 -24.31 -6.68 2.44
CA GLY A 182 -25.26 -7.80 2.40
C GLY A 182 -24.76 -9.02 1.63
N PRO A 183 -25.43 -10.19 1.79
CA PRO A 183 -24.96 -11.48 1.29
C PRO A 183 -24.86 -11.56 -0.24
N ASP A 184 -25.76 -10.92 -0.98
CA ASP A 184 -25.80 -10.97 -2.45
C ASP A 184 -24.61 -10.22 -3.05
N LEU A 185 -24.41 -8.95 -2.66
CA LEU A 185 -23.25 -8.16 -3.07
C LEU A 185 -21.93 -8.80 -2.60
N ALA A 186 -21.90 -9.35 -1.39
CA ALA A 186 -20.71 -10.04 -0.89
C ALA A 186 -20.35 -11.29 -1.72
N ALA A 187 -21.35 -12.01 -2.26
CA ALA A 187 -21.11 -13.17 -3.13
C ALA A 187 -20.54 -12.79 -4.50
N GLU A 188 -20.95 -11.63 -5.06
CA GLU A 188 -20.34 -11.07 -6.27
C GLU A 188 -18.90 -10.64 -6.02
N LEU A 189 -18.68 -9.84 -4.97
CA LEU A 189 -17.36 -9.35 -4.56
C LEU A 189 -16.39 -10.50 -4.29
N ARG A 190 -16.86 -11.59 -3.69
CA ARG A 190 -16.08 -12.83 -3.52
C ARG A 190 -15.52 -13.34 -4.85
N THR A 191 -16.32 -13.31 -5.92
CA THR A 191 -15.90 -13.82 -7.22
C THR A 191 -14.77 -12.98 -7.80
N TYR A 192 -14.90 -11.64 -7.75
CA TYR A 192 -13.83 -10.72 -8.13
C TYR A 192 -12.57 -10.89 -7.28
N GLY A 193 -12.72 -10.96 -5.96
CA GLY A 193 -11.59 -11.08 -5.03
C GLY A 193 -10.81 -12.40 -5.17
N ILE A 194 -11.49 -13.53 -5.41
CA ILE A 194 -10.80 -14.81 -5.67
C ILE A 194 -10.06 -14.77 -7.02
N GLY A 195 -10.70 -14.22 -8.07
CA GLY A 195 -10.04 -14.04 -9.37
C GLY A 195 -8.78 -13.18 -9.27
N ALA A 196 -8.89 -12.05 -8.56
CA ALA A 196 -7.77 -11.16 -8.28
C ALA A 196 -6.67 -11.84 -7.43
N THR A 197 -7.03 -12.72 -6.50
CA THR A 197 -6.06 -13.48 -5.71
C THR A 197 -5.23 -14.42 -6.59
N VAL A 198 -5.87 -15.10 -7.54
CA VAL A 198 -5.18 -15.97 -8.51
C VAL A 198 -4.27 -15.12 -9.41
N ALA A 199 -4.75 -13.99 -9.90
CA ALA A 199 -3.95 -13.06 -10.71
C ALA A 199 -2.73 -12.53 -9.94
N TYR A 200 -2.91 -12.14 -8.68
CA TYR A 200 -1.84 -11.68 -7.81
C TYR A 200 -0.79 -12.77 -7.58
N LEU A 201 -1.19 -13.96 -7.12
CA LEU A 201 -0.25 -15.05 -6.84
C LEU A 201 0.47 -15.53 -8.10
N GLY A 202 -0.25 -15.67 -9.22
CA GLY A 202 0.35 -15.99 -10.50
C GLY A 202 1.33 -14.91 -10.97
N GLY A 203 0.96 -13.64 -10.81
CA GLY A 203 1.80 -12.48 -11.11
C GLY A 203 3.08 -12.45 -10.27
N VAL A 204 3.01 -12.75 -8.97
CA VAL A 204 4.17 -12.87 -8.08
C VAL A 204 5.11 -13.98 -8.55
N VAL A 205 4.58 -15.15 -8.94
CA VAL A 205 5.42 -16.25 -9.46
C VAL A 205 6.13 -15.83 -10.75
N VAL A 206 5.42 -15.18 -11.68
CA VAL A 206 6.00 -14.68 -12.93
C VAL A 206 7.04 -13.60 -12.66
N LEU A 207 6.77 -12.67 -11.74
CA LEU A 207 7.69 -11.62 -11.32
C LEU A 207 8.98 -12.22 -10.76
N LEU A 208 8.89 -13.05 -9.73
CA LEU A 208 10.05 -13.64 -9.07
C LEU A 208 10.84 -14.54 -10.02
N GLY A 209 10.15 -15.33 -10.84
CA GLY A 209 10.79 -16.13 -11.89
C GLY A 209 11.55 -15.27 -12.90
N THR A 210 10.96 -14.14 -13.33
CA THR A 210 11.62 -13.20 -14.25
C THR A 210 12.86 -12.57 -13.60
N VAL A 211 12.77 -12.14 -12.34
CA VAL A 211 13.90 -11.54 -11.63
C VAL A 211 15.04 -12.55 -11.46
N VAL A 212 14.75 -13.80 -11.09
CA VAL A 212 15.77 -14.86 -10.98
C VAL A 212 16.42 -15.17 -12.34
N LEU A 213 15.65 -15.21 -13.42
CA LEU A 213 16.17 -15.51 -14.77
C LEU A 213 17.01 -14.38 -15.37
N THR A 214 16.69 -13.13 -15.03
CA THR A 214 17.34 -11.93 -15.59
C THR A 214 18.37 -11.31 -14.65
N ASP A 215 18.46 -11.81 -13.42
CA ASP A 215 19.18 -11.21 -12.30
C ASP A 215 18.90 -9.70 -12.16
N ALA A 216 17.63 -9.31 -12.31
CA ALA A 216 17.24 -7.91 -12.25
C ALA A 216 17.58 -7.32 -10.87
N GLY A 217 18.40 -6.26 -10.87
CA GLY A 217 18.87 -5.61 -9.63
C GLY A 217 19.85 -6.46 -8.79
N GLY A 218 20.40 -7.56 -9.32
CA GLY A 218 21.27 -8.46 -8.54
C GLY A 218 20.51 -9.22 -7.44
N ALA A 219 19.19 -9.36 -7.58
CA ALA A 219 18.32 -9.88 -6.54
C ALA A 219 18.10 -11.40 -6.61
N ALA A 220 18.69 -12.11 -7.59
CA ALA A 220 18.41 -13.54 -7.80
C ALA A 220 18.73 -14.39 -6.56
N ASP A 221 19.92 -14.22 -5.96
CA ASP A 221 20.34 -14.98 -4.78
C ASP A 221 19.45 -14.67 -3.56
N THR A 222 19.09 -13.40 -3.37
CA THR A 222 18.20 -12.98 -2.29
C THR A 222 16.80 -13.58 -2.45
N ILE A 223 16.27 -13.66 -3.67
CA ILE A 223 14.95 -14.27 -3.94
C ILE A 223 14.95 -15.77 -3.65
N LEU A 224 16.07 -16.45 -3.90
CA LEU A 224 16.23 -17.88 -3.62
C LEU A 224 16.52 -18.18 -2.14
N SER A 225 16.64 -17.15 -1.30
CA SER A 225 16.89 -17.30 0.14
C SER A 225 15.69 -17.88 0.89
N GLY A 226 15.98 -18.58 2.00
CA GLY A 226 14.96 -19.14 2.88
C GLY A 226 13.92 -18.14 3.38
N PRO A 227 14.30 -16.92 3.83
CA PRO A 227 13.34 -15.89 4.25
C PRO A 227 12.37 -15.46 3.14
N VAL A 228 12.85 -15.22 1.91
CA VAL A 228 11.98 -14.86 0.79
C VAL A 228 11.05 -16.01 0.43
N ALA A 229 11.57 -17.24 0.37
CA ALA A 229 10.75 -18.44 0.15
C ALA A 229 9.65 -18.59 1.21
N ALA A 230 9.93 -18.28 2.49
CA ALA A 230 8.94 -18.30 3.55
C ALA A 230 7.85 -17.24 3.35
N VAL A 231 8.21 -16.01 2.96
CA VAL A 231 7.24 -14.94 2.66
C VAL A 231 6.33 -15.30 1.48
N VAL A 232 6.90 -15.90 0.43
CA VAL A 232 6.13 -16.39 -0.73
C VAL A 232 5.18 -17.51 -0.31
N ALA A 233 5.67 -18.50 0.45
CA ALA A 233 4.84 -19.59 0.95
C ALA A 233 3.69 -19.09 1.84
N LEU A 234 3.96 -18.14 2.73
CA LEU A 234 2.94 -17.48 3.56
C LEU A 234 1.93 -16.69 2.70
N SER A 235 2.37 -16.05 1.62
CA SER A 235 1.49 -15.33 0.70
C SER A 235 0.55 -16.28 -0.03
N VAL A 236 1.06 -17.45 -0.48
CA VAL A 236 0.23 -18.50 -1.07
C VAL A 236 -0.75 -19.06 -0.05
N ALA A 237 -0.30 -19.34 1.18
CA ALA A 237 -1.16 -19.82 2.25
C ALA A 237 -2.27 -18.83 2.60
N ALA A 238 -1.95 -17.53 2.71
CA ALA A 238 -2.91 -16.47 2.95
C ALA A 238 -3.89 -16.29 1.77
N GLY A 239 -3.43 -16.36 0.53
CA GLY A 239 -4.31 -16.22 -0.65
C GLY A 239 -5.25 -17.41 -0.82
N VAL A 240 -4.73 -18.64 -0.74
CA VAL A 240 -5.53 -19.87 -0.85
C VAL A 240 -6.46 -20.02 0.35
N GLY A 241 -5.92 -19.88 1.57
CA GLY A 241 -6.70 -19.93 2.81
C GLY A 241 -7.80 -18.87 2.85
N GLY A 242 -7.47 -17.63 2.47
CA GLY A 242 -8.43 -16.53 2.33
C GLY A 242 -9.53 -16.85 1.32
N SER A 243 -9.18 -17.38 0.15
CA SER A 243 -10.15 -17.78 -0.87
C SER A 243 -11.10 -18.89 -0.39
N LEU A 244 -10.60 -19.85 0.40
CA LEU A 244 -11.43 -20.88 1.03
C LEU A 244 -12.37 -20.30 2.10
N LEU A 245 -11.91 -19.34 2.90
CA LEU A 245 -12.74 -18.62 3.87
C LEU A 245 -13.85 -17.83 3.18
N ALA A 246 -13.52 -17.17 2.07
CA ALA A 246 -14.47 -16.42 1.25
C ALA A 246 -15.57 -17.34 0.69
N ARG A 247 -15.21 -18.52 0.17
CA ARG A 247 -16.17 -19.54 -0.30
C ARG A 247 -17.09 -20.07 0.80
N ARG A 248 -16.63 -20.05 2.05
CA ARG A 248 -17.42 -20.45 3.24
C ARG A 248 -18.26 -19.31 3.82
N GLY A 249 -18.29 -18.14 3.18
CA GLY A 249 -19.01 -16.96 3.67
C GLY A 249 -18.38 -16.30 4.91
N LYS A 250 -17.14 -16.65 5.27
CA LYS A 250 -16.44 -16.10 6.45
C LYS A 250 -15.69 -14.81 6.09
N TYR A 251 -16.42 -13.78 5.66
CA TYR A 251 -15.84 -12.58 5.06
C TYR A 251 -14.92 -11.77 5.98
N ARG A 252 -15.18 -11.71 7.29
CA ARG A 252 -14.25 -11.06 8.26
C ARG A 252 -12.90 -11.77 8.36
N ALA A 253 -12.91 -13.11 8.33
CA ALA A 253 -11.67 -13.89 8.34
C ALA A 253 -10.96 -13.82 6.99
N TRP A 254 -11.72 -13.74 5.90
CA TRP A 254 -11.17 -13.47 4.57
C TRP A 254 -10.48 -12.10 4.51
N LEU A 255 -11.08 -11.03 5.07
CA LEU A 255 -10.46 -9.71 5.15
C LEU A 255 -9.10 -9.75 5.86
N ALA A 256 -9.00 -10.41 7.01
CA ALA A 256 -7.71 -10.57 7.70
C ALA A 256 -6.64 -11.25 6.82
N SER A 257 -7.05 -12.30 6.09
CA SER A 257 -6.19 -13.00 5.14
C SER A 257 -5.81 -12.13 3.93
N ALA A 258 -6.73 -11.30 3.45
CA ALA A 258 -6.50 -10.38 2.34
C ALA A 258 -5.50 -9.28 2.74
N LEU A 259 -5.63 -8.69 3.93
CA LEU A 259 -4.71 -7.67 4.45
C LEU A 259 -3.30 -8.23 4.76
N ALA A 260 -3.19 -9.54 5.00
CA ALA A 260 -1.89 -10.19 5.13
C ALA A 260 -1.09 -10.17 3.81
N LEU A 261 -1.74 -10.16 2.63
CA LEU A 261 -1.06 -10.16 1.34
C LEU A 261 -0.20 -8.89 1.09
N PRO A 262 -0.74 -7.65 1.18
CA PRO A 262 0.07 -6.43 1.06
C PRO A 262 1.09 -6.28 2.20
N THR A 263 0.78 -6.80 3.39
CA THR A 263 1.74 -6.84 4.51
C THR A 263 2.95 -7.69 4.14
N LEU A 264 2.73 -8.91 3.64
CA LEU A 264 3.79 -9.82 3.19
C LEU A 264 4.57 -9.26 1.98
N LEU A 265 3.89 -8.56 1.06
CA LEU A 265 4.54 -7.84 -0.03
C LEU A 265 5.50 -6.76 0.49
N THR A 266 5.10 -6.01 1.51
CA THR A 266 5.97 -5.00 2.13
C THR A 266 7.17 -5.65 2.83
N VAL A 267 6.95 -6.78 3.53
CA VAL A 267 8.04 -7.56 4.13
C VAL A 267 9.00 -8.06 3.04
N LEU A 268 8.50 -8.53 1.90
CA LEU A 268 9.32 -8.93 0.76
C LEU A 268 10.18 -7.76 0.25
N ILE A 269 9.58 -6.58 0.07
CA ILE A 269 10.32 -5.36 -0.31
C ILE A 269 11.41 -5.04 0.71
N ALA A 270 11.11 -5.10 2.00
CA ALA A 270 12.10 -4.84 3.06
C ALA A 270 13.26 -5.84 3.05
N LEU A 271 12.98 -7.14 2.80
CA LEU A 271 14.03 -8.16 2.67
C LEU A 271 14.93 -7.93 1.45
N LEU A 272 14.36 -7.45 0.34
CA LEU A 272 15.12 -7.15 -0.88
C LEU A 272 15.95 -5.86 -0.76
N LEU A 273 15.51 -4.89 0.05
CA LEU A 273 16.20 -3.62 0.29
C LEU A 273 17.16 -3.64 1.49
N TYR A 274 17.34 -4.77 2.16
CA TYR A 274 18.28 -4.87 3.29
C TYR A 274 19.45 -5.80 2.95
N PRO A 275 20.72 -5.37 3.14
CA PRO A 275 21.17 -4.11 3.76
C PRO A 275 21.29 -2.91 2.79
N VAL A 276 20.95 -3.11 1.52
CA VAL A 276 21.11 -2.11 0.44
C VAL A 276 19.79 -1.35 0.21
N ILE A 277 19.66 -0.16 0.79
CA ILE A 277 18.43 0.63 0.72
C ILE A 277 18.17 1.21 -0.68
N TYR A 278 19.21 1.35 -1.52
CA TYR A 278 19.07 1.75 -2.93
C TYR A 278 19.93 0.85 -3.82
N PRO A 279 19.41 -0.34 -4.24
CA PRO A 279 20.11 -1.30 -5.08
C PRO A 279 20.72 -0.72 -6.38
N PRO A 280 20.08 0.21 -7.11
CA PRO A 280 20.64 0.77 -8.35
C PRO A 280 22.05 1.37 -8.20
N THR A 281 22.36 1.91 -7.02
CA THR A 281 23.68 2.49 -6.72
C THR A 281 24.47 1.69 -5.69
N GLY A 282 23.92 0.58 -5.19
CA GLY A 282 24.52 -0.19 -4.09
C GLY A 282 24.57 0.54 -2.74
N LEU A 283 23.76 1.58 -2.54
CA LEU A 283 23.84 2.41 -1.34
C LEU A 283 23.30 1.66 -0.11
N LEU A 284 24.11 1.54 0.93
CA LEU A 284 23.75 0.85 2.16
C LEU A 284 22.88 1.70 3.10
N VAL A 285 22.04 1.06 3.91
CA VAL A 285 21.24 1.74 4.97
C VAL A 285 22.12 2.63 5.85
N ARG A 286 23.25 2.10 6.31
CA ARG A 286 24.20 2.82 7.20
C ARG A 286 24.94 3.98 6.53
N GLU A 287 25.02 3.98 5.20
CA GLU A 287 25.68 5.03 4.41
C GLU A 287 24.70 6.12 3.97
N ALA A 288 23.42 5.76 3.82
CA ALA A 288 22.35 6.64 3.38
C ALA A 288 21.77 7.50 4.51
N VAL A 289 21.90 7.04 5.75
CA VAL A 289 21.25 7.66 6.92
C VAL A 289 21.85 9.02 7.26
N VAL A 290 21.04 9.92 7.83
CA VAL A 290 21.47 11.22 8.34
C VAL A 290 22.48 11.11 9.49
N SER A 291 23.07 12.25 9.89
CA SER A 291 24.03 12.32 10.99
C SER A 291 23.44 11.82 12.32
N PRO A 292 24.28 11.35 13.27
CA PRO A 292 23.80 10.81 14.54
C PRO A 292 22.92 11.78 15.33
N LEU A 293 23.34 13.04 15.47
CA LEU A 293 22.52 14.06 16.13
C LEU A 293 21.14 14.21 15.48
N ALA A 294 21.06 14.28 14.15
CA ALA A 294 19.80 14.43 13.44
C ALA A 294 18.90 13.20 13.66
N LEU A 295 19.43 11.99 13.53
CA LEU A 295 18.66 10.77 13.73
C LEU A 295 18.18 10.63 15.19
N ASN A 296 19.02 10.99 16.16
CA ASN A 296 18.66 10.99 17.58
C ASN A 296 17.49 11.97 17.86
N LEU A 297 17.54 13.18 17.29
CA LEU A 297 16.47 14.17 17.44
C LEU A 297 15.16 13.69 16.81
N VAL A 298 15.21 13.19 15.57
CA VAL A 298 14.03 12.64 14.89
C VAL A 298 13.46 11.45 15.66
N THR A 299 14.30 10.63 16.30
CA THR A 299 13.86 9.51 17.15
C THR A 299 13.09 9.99 18.38
N VAL A 300 13.67 10.91 19.14
CA VAL A 300 13.07 11.40 20.39
C VAL A 300 11.79 12.17 20.15
N LEU A 301 11.72 12.93 19.05
CA LEU A 301 10.53 13.72 18.72
C LEU A 301 9.49 12.94 17.91
N GLY A 302 9.94 12.11 16.96
CA GLY A 302 9.09 11.44 15.98
C GLY A 302 8.42 10.16 16.48
N LEU A 303 9.12 9.31 17.24
CA LEU A 303 8.52 8.05 17.71
C LEU A 303 7.31 8.26 18.64
N PRO A 304 7.32 9.21 19.60
CA PRO A 304 6.13 9.50 20.40
C PRO A 304 4.94 9.96 19.54
N VAL A 305 5.19 10.78 18.51
CA VAL A 305 4.15 11.21 17.57
C VAL A 305 3.58 10.01 16.79
N LEU A 306 4.44 9.10 16.33
CA LEU A 306 4.01 7.88 15.65
C LEU A 306 3.10 7.01 16.54
N ILE A 307 3.41 6.90 17.85
CA ILE A 307 2.55 6.18 18.81
C ILE A 307 1.16 6.84 18.91
N VAL A 308 1.10 8.18 18.96
CA VAL A 308 -0.17 8.92 18.98
C VAL A 308 -0.96 8.70 17.69
N VAL A 309 -0.30 8.73 16.54
CA VAL A 309 -0.92 8.44 15.24
C VAL A 309 -1.49 7.01 15.22
N LEU A 310 -0.74 6.00 15.65
CA LEU A 310 -1.22 4.62 15.73
C LEU A 310 -2.44 4.48 16.66
N TRP A 311 -2.45 5.19 17.78
CA TRP A 311 -3.60 5.22 18.67
C TRP A 311 -4.83 5.86 18.02
N TYR A 312 -4.64 6.98 17.30
CA TYR A 312 -5.70 7.63 16.52
C TYR A 312 -6.28 6.67 15.47
N PHE A 313 -5.45 5.94 14.72
CA PHE A 313 -5.94 4.96 13.75
C PHE A 313 -6.73 3.82 14.40
N LYS A 314 -6.28 3.33 15.56
CA LYS A 314 -7.05 2.35 16.34
C LYS A 314 -8.43 2.89 16.73
N PHE A 315 -8.50 4.15 17.15
CA PHE A 315 -9.76 4.82 17.47
C PHE A 315 -10.64 4.98 16.22
N LEU A 316 -10.10 5.51 15.13
CA LEU A 316 -10.80 5.75 13.87
C LEU A 316 -11.46 4.49 13.31
N TYR A 317 -10.69 3.41 13.15
CA TYR A 317 -11.21 2.13 12.66
C TYR A 317 -12.16 1.45 13.66
N GLY A 318 -12.04 1.76 14.95
CA GLY A 318 -13.01 1.33 15.97
C GLY A 318 -14.38 1.98 15.78
N VAL A 319 -14.40 3.29 15.54
CA VAL A 319 -15.63 4.07 15.28
C VAL A 319 -16.34 3.59 14.00
N PHE A 320 -15.59 3.36 12.93
CA PHE A 320 -16.13 2.93 11.62
C PHE A 320 -16.19 1.40 11.43
N SER A 321 -16.25 0.63 12.51
CA SER A 321 -16.29 -0.85 12.45
C SER A 321 -17.64 -1.43 12.01
N GLY A 322 -18.70 -0.61 12.00
CA GLY A 322 -20.06 -1.01 11.62
C GLY A 322 -20.21 -1.44 10.14
N PRO A 323 -21.34 -2.08 9.80
CA PRO A 323 -21.71 -2.37 8.42
C PRO A 323 -21.97 -1.08 7.63
N ILE A 324 -21.75 -1.13 6.32
CA ILE A 324 -22.08 -0.01 5.42
C ILE A 324 -23.58 -0.07 5.15
N LYS A 325 -24.30 1.01 5.44
CA LYS A 325 -25.69 1.20 5.04
C LYS A 325 -25.71 2.27 3.96
N GLY A 326 -26.27 1.96 2.78
CA GLY A 326 -26.71 3.03 1.87
C GLY A 326 -27.83 3.82 2.56
N GLU A 327 -27.95 5.12 2.27
CA GLU A 327 -29.10 5.87 2.77
C GLU A 327 -30.39 5.29 2.15
N GLY A 328 -31.27 4.78 3.01
CA GLY A 328 -32.56 4.13 2.69
C GLY A 328 -32.58 2.68 3.19
N TYR A 329 -33.43 2.25 4.12
CA TYR A 329 -34.78 2.68 4.52
C TYR A 329 -34.95 2.60 6.05
N GLU A 330 -35.40 3.68 6.69
CA GLU A 330 -36.41 3.57 7.75
C GLU A 330 -37.77 3.81 7.08
N GLY A 331 -38.51 2.73 6.88
CA GLY A 331 -39.90 2.70 6.41
C GLY A 331 -40.53 1.39 6.86
#